data_AF-A0A3N4SVT1-F1
#
_entry.id   AF-A0A3N4SVT1-F1
#
_cell.length_a   1.000
_cell.length_b   1.000
_cell.length_c   1.000
_cell.angle_alpha   90.00
_cell.angle_beta   90.00
_cell.angle_gamma   90.00
#
_symmetry.space_group_name_H-M   'P 1'
#
loop_
_entity.id
_entity.type
_entity.pdbx_description
1 polymer ?
#
loop_
_entity_poly.entity_id
_entity_poly.type
_entity_poly.pdbx_seq_one_letter_code
_entity_poly.pdbx_strand_id
1 'polypeptide(L)'
;MSENEMVRELLWKAAGAVPVPESRGSESVFARAARLRLRRRAGVTGVAAAAVAAAVVLGSGALSGGQGQSPAASPAAELTGFGKLLPAGVGKVRQVSLGQLLKGTKKPLGGKKVGPYDGDYAVSRDGGTGFVTVYTAKHVKNPEPDPCGMPHETPRKEQCTRETVSGGAVLTIWRWPAQKAVQPAYSGPELHATLLLRNGTLLSVRDWTGFAGQGSLGPVMKNYPLTRAQLRELVLKSDLLP
;
A
#
# COMPACT_ATOMS: atom_id res chain seq x y z
N MET A 1 30.60 24.09 -45.94
CA MET A 1 29.69 24.26 -44.79
C MET A 1 28.65 23.17 -44.88
N SER A 2 28.61 22.26 -43.90
CA SER A 2 27.75 21.07 -43.98
C SER A 2 26.32 21.38 -43.55
N GLU A 3 25.32 20.64 -44.04
CA GLU A 3 23.91 20.81 -43.67
C GLU A 3 23.68 20.77 -42.15
N ASN A 4 24.49 20.01 -41.41
CA ASN A 4 24.45 19.94 -39.94
C ASN A 4 24.89 21.24 -39.25
N GLU A 5 25.81 21.99 -39.85
CA GLU A 5 26.22 23.30 -39.33
C GLU A 5 25.11 24.33 -39.54
N MET A 6 24.44 24.26 -40.69
CA MET A 6 23.30 25.13 -41.01
C MET A 6 22.10 24.85 -40.10
N VAL A 7 21.79 23.59 -39.81
CA VAL A 7 20.72 23.22 -38.86
C VAL A 7 21.04 23.68 -37.44
N ARG A 8 22.30 23.56 -36.99
CA ARG A 8 22.72 24.07 -35.68
C ARG A 8 22.62 25.59 -35.59
N GLU A 9 23.00 26.31 -36.65
CA GLU A 9 22.89 27.78 -36.67
C GLU A 9 21.43 28.24 -36.67
N LEU A 10 20.55 27.54 -37.40
CA LEU A 10 19.11 27.82 -37.43
C LEU A 10 18.44 27.55 -36.09
N LEU A 11 18.81 26.46 -35.39
CA LEU A 11 18.32 26.16 -34.05
C LEU A 11 18.82 27.18 -33.01
N TRP A 12 20.05 27.67 -33.16
CA TRP A 12 20.60 28.71 -32.29
C TRP A 12 19.90 30.06 -32.49
N LYS A 13 19.63 30.45 -33.75
CA LYS A 13 18.84 31.65 -34.07
C LYS A 13 17.38 31.54 -33.60
N ALA A 14 16.78 30.35 -33.65
CA ALA A 14 15.43 30.14 -33.15
C ALA A 14 15.34 30.18 -31.61
N ALA A 15 16.37 29.68 -30.90
CA ALA A 15 16.43 29.72 -29.44
C ALA A 15 16.63 31.14 -28.88
N GLY A 16 17.30 32.02 -29.63
CA GLY A 16 17.53 33.43 -29.24
C GLY A 16 16.32 34.35 -29.45
N ALA A 17 15.29 33.92 -30.19
CA ALA A 17 14.12 34.73 -30.54
C ALA A 17 12.90 34.51 -29.61
N VAL A 18 13.03 33.63 -28.61
CA VAL A 18 11.96 33.38 -27.63
C VAL A 18 12.18 34.31 -26.43
N PRO A 19 11.31 35.29 -26.17
CA PRO A 19 11.42 36.11 -24.97
C PRO A 19 11.25 35.21 -23.74
N VAL A 20 12.32 35.11 -22.95
CA VAL A 20 12.30 34.41 -21.67
C VAL A 20 11.50 35.28 -20.68
N PRO A 21 10.39 34.79 -20.09
CA PRO A 21 9.68 35.55 -19.09
C PRO A 21 10.58 35.76 -17.87
N GLU A 22 10.81 37.00 -17.44
CA GLU A 22 11.67 37.38 -16.29
C GLU A 22 11.17 36.87 -14.92
N SER A 23 10.18 35.97 -14.87
CA SER A 23 9.54 35.54 -13.63
C SER A 23 9.35 34.03 -13.53
N ARG A 24 10.45 33.26 -13.51
CA ARG A 24 10.45 31.88 -12.98
C ARG A 24 11.70 31.57 -12.16
N GLY A 25 11.85 32.27 -11.04
CA GLY A 25 12.51 31.69 -9.88
C GLY A 25 11.59 30.66 -9.23
N SER A 26 12.09 29.44 -9.01
CA SER A 26 11.45 28.36 -8.25
C SER A 26 10.97 28.81 -6.85
N GLU A 27 11.52 29.91 -6.34
CA GLU A 27 11.16 30.55 -5.08
C GLU A 27 9.73 31.08 -5.02
N SER A 28 9.14 31.50 -6.15
CA SER A 28 7.77 32.07 -6.17
C SER A 28 6.68 31.03 -5.89
N VAL A 29 6.94 29.76 -6.22
CA VAL A 29 6.03 28.63 -5.92
C VAL A 29 6.13 28.23 -4.45
N PHE A 30 7.32 28.32 -3.85
CA PHE A 30 7.52 28.07 -2.42
C PHE A 30 7.06 29.25 -1.53
N ALA A 31 7.12 30.49 -2.02
CA ALA A 31 6.66 31.67 -1.28
C ALA A 31 5.13 31.71 -1.10
N ARG A 32 4.35 31.23 -2.09
CA ARG A 32 2.88 31.17 -1.98
C ARG A 32 2.41 30.10 -0.99
N ALA A 33 3.18 29.03 -0.80
CA ALA A 33 2.92 28.00 0.21
C ALA A 33 3.27 28.45 1.64
N ALA A 34 4.29 29.30 1.80
CA ALA A 34 4.67 29.84 3.12
C ALA A 34 3.65 30.85 3.68
N ARG A 35 3.06 31.70 2.83
CA ARG A 35 2.05 32.70 3.27
C ARG A 35 0.75 32.08 3.80
N LEU A 36 0.36 30.88 3.35
CA LEU A 36 -0.82 30.17 3.86
C LEU A 36 -0.59 29.56 5.26
N ARG A 37 0.66 29.21 5.62
CA ARG A 37 1.00 28.70 6.96
C ARG A 37 1.06 29.81 8.02
N LEU A 38 1.51 31.01 7.65
CA LEU A 38 1.54 32.16 8.56
C LEU A 38 0.14 32.68 8.93
N ARG A 39 -0.82 32.66 7.99
CA ARG A 39 -2.22 33.07 8.28
C ARG A 39 -2.96 32.13 9.24
N ARG A 40 -2.56 30.86 9.36
CA ARG A 40 -3.14 29.92 10.33
C ARG A 40 -2.52 29.99 11.72
N ARG A 41 -1.33 30.60 11.88
CA ARG A 41 -0.68 30.77 13.20
C ARG A 41 -0.90 32.13 13.84
N ALA A 42 -1.40 33.13 13.11
CA ALA A 42 -1.75 34.45 13.66
C ALA A 42 -3.23 34.57 14.10
N GLY A 43 -4.03 33.50 14.00
CA GLY A 43 -5.45 33.48 14.39
C GLY A 43 -5.74 32.81 15.74
N VAL A 44 -4.70 32.44 16.51
CA VAL A 44 -4.86 31.81 17.83
C VAL A 44 -3.89 32.47 18.82
N THR A 45 -4.02 33.78 18.96
CA THR A 45 -3.48 34.53 20.10
C THR A 45 -4.53 35.55 20.47
N GLY A 46 -5.41 35.15 21.39
CA GLY A 46 -6.51 36.00 21.85
C GLY A 46 -7.17 35.40 23.07
N VAL A 47 -6.90 36.04 24.21
CA VAL A 47 -7.59 35.95 25.50
C VAL A 47 -7.10 34.89 26.48
N ALA A 48 -6.29 35.38 27.42
CA ALA A 48 -5.99 34.79 28.71
C ALA A 48 -6.98 35.32 29.79
N ALA A 49 -6.94 34.64 30.96
CA ALA A 49 -7.55 34.98 32.26
C ALA A 49 -9.05 34.66 32.43
N ALA A 50 -9.58 34.21 33.58
CA ALA A 50 -9.11 33.57 34.81
C ALA A 50 -10.39 33.38 35.67
N ALA A 51 -10.56 32.25 36.38
CA ALA A 51 -11.26 32.18 37.66
C ALA A 51 -11.19 30.76 38.25
N VAL A 52 -10.68 30.68 39.47
CA VAL A 52 -10.61 29.50 40.34
C VAL A 52 -11.83 29.52 41.25
N ALA A 53 -12.52 28.39 41.42
CA ALA A 53 -13.20 28.04 42.68
C ALA A 53 -13.56 26.54 42.71
N ALA A 54 -13.31 25.93 43.87
CA ALA A 54 -13.29 24.51 44.15
C ALA A 54 -14.67 23.90 44.49
N ALA A 55 -14.82 22.58 44.27
CA ALA A 55 -15.52 21.67 45.18
C ALA A 55 -15.20 20.20 44.83
N VAL A 56 -14.74 19.46 45.84
CA VAL A 56 -14.40 18.03 45.82
C VAL A 56 -15.66 17.21 46.11
N VAL A 57 -16.03 16.25 45.24
CA VAL A 57 -16.73 15.00 45.62
C VAL A 57 -16.33 13.87 44.64
N LEU A 58 -16.07 12.70 45.21
CA LEU A 58 -15.55 11.45 44.65
C LEU A 58 -16.47 10.80 43.59
N GLY A 59 -15.89 10.21 42.54
CA GLY A 59 -16.56 9.28 41.63
C GLY A 59 -15.77 8.98 40.35
N SER A 60 -15.35 7.72 40.17
CA SER A 60 -14.47 7.21 39.10
C SER A 60 -14.88 7.63 37.69
N GLY A 61 -14.00 8.38 37.02
CA GLY A 61 -14.27 9.13 35.80
C GLY A 61 -14.46 8.28 34.54
N ALA A 62 -15.63 8.45 33.93
CA ALA A 62 -15.79 8.45 32.48
C ALA A 62 -15.43 9.85 31.95
N LEU A 63 -14.59 9.94 30.92
CA LEU A 63 -14.44 11.14 30.10
C LEU A 63 -14.62 10.78 28.62
N SER A 64 -15.81 11.11 28.12
CA SER A 64 -16.12 11.27 26.70
C SER A 64 -15.39 12.50 26.14
N GLY A 65 -14.76 12.35 24.98
CA GLY A 65 -14.26 13.47 24.20
C GLY A 65 -13.62 13.04 22.88
N GLY A 66 -14.27 13.36 21.76
CA GLY A 66 -13.59 13.71 20.51
C GLY A 66 -13.38 12.63 19.46
N GLN A 67 -14.34 12.55 18.52
CA GLN A 67 -14.17 12.35 17.08
C GLN A 67 -13.11 11.34 16.58
N GLY A 68 -13.63 10.20 16.13
CA GLY A 68 -12.91 9.28 15.25
C GLY A 68 -13.76 8.06 14.94
N GLN A 69 -14.99 8.25 14.42
CA GLN A 69 -15.72 7.14 13.80
C GLN A 69 -14.90 6.63 12.63
N SER A 70 -14.11 5.60 12.88
CA SER A 70 -13.39 4.83 11.88
C SER A 70 -14.42 4.16 10.97
N PRO A 71 -14.57 4.56 9.70
CA PRO A 71 -15.61 4.02 8.83
C PRO A 71 -15.13 2.70 8.24
N ALA A 72 -14.96 1.65 9.06
CA ALA A 72 -14.65 0.29 8.57
C ALA A 72 -14.82 -0.83 9.62
N ALA A 73 -15.45 -0.59 10.76
CA ALA A 73 -15.64 -1.65 11.76
C ALA A 73 -16.94 -2.43 11.47
N SER A 74 -16.84 -3.53 10.72
CA SER A 74 -17.80 -4.64 10.90
C SER A 74 -17.31 -5.55 12.02
N PRO A 75 -18.21 -6.15 12.83
CA PRO A 75 -17.83 -7.07 13.90
C PRO A 75 -16.97 -8.22 13.35
N ALA A 76 -15.98 -8.67 14.14
CA ALA A 76 -15.11 -9.78 13.78
C ALA A 76 -15.96 -11.05 13.58
N ALA A 77 -16.20 -11.41 12.32
CA ALA A 77 -16.85 -12.66 11.97
C ALA A 77 -15.92 -13.83 12.25
N GLU A 78 -16.51 -14.89 12.82
CA GLU A 78 -16.06 -16.27 12.78
C GLU A 78 -15.42 -16.62 11.42
N LEU A 79 -14.40 -17.51 11.40
CA LEU A 79 -13.59 -17.88 10.21
C LEU A 79 -14.45 -18.40 9.05
N THR A 80 -15.11 -17.49 8.35
CA THR A 80 -15.97 -17.70 7.20
C THR A 80 -15.23 -17.19 5.95
N GLY A 81 -15.38 -17.89 4.83
CA GLY A 81 -14.66 -17.57 3.60
C GLY A 81 -13.15 -17.86 3.67
N PHE A 82 -12.32 -16.94 3.18
CA PHE A 82 -10.87 -17.11 3.00
C PHE A 82 -10.12 -17.57 4.25
N GLY A 83 -10.60 -17.21 5.45
CA GLY A 83 -10.00 -17.63 6.71
C GLY A 83 -9.88 -19.15 6.86
N LYS A 84 -10.77 -19.94 6.24
CA LYS A 84 -10.71 -21.42 6.26
C LYS A 84 -9.56 -22.00 5.44
N LEU A 85 -9.04 -21.24 4.48
CA LEU A 85 -7.91 -21.66 3.65
C LEU A 85 -6.57 -21.40 4.32
N LEU A 86 -6.54 -20.58 5.37
CA LEU A 86 -5.31 -20.19 6.03
C LEU A 86 -4.90 -21.25 7.07
N PRO A 87 -3.58 -21.48 7.26
CA PRO A 87 -3.08 -22.34 8.32
C PRO A 87 -3.57 -21.92 9.72
N ALA A 88 -3.60 -22.86 10.65
CA ALA A 88 -3.85 -22.56 12.05
C ALA A 88 -2.80 -21.58 12.61
N GLY A 89 -3.20 -20.70 13.53
CA GLY A 89 -2.30 -19.75 14.20
C GLY A 89 -1.92 -18.51 13.39
N VAL A 90 -2.53 -18.28 12.22
CA VAL A 90 -2.31 -17.04 11.43
C VAL A 90 -2.85 -15.80 12.15
N GLY A 91 -3.89 -15.95 12.96
CA GLY A 91 -4.49 -14.88 13.76
C GLY A 91 -5.95 -14.63 13.38
N LYS A 92 -6.49 -13.47 13.79
CA LYS A 92 -7.84 -13.05 13.42
C LYS A 92 -7.82 -12.46 12.02
N VAL A 93 -8.67 -12.97 11.13
CA VAL A 93 -8.71 -12.59 9.72
C VAL A 93 -10.00 -11.83 9.45
N ARG A 94 -9.91 -10.69 8.76
CA ARG A 94 -11.09 -9.95 8.28
C ARG A 94 -10.87 -9.39 6.89
N GLN A 95 -11.91 -9.40 6.07
CA GLN A 95 -11.84 -8.74 4.76
C GLN A 95 -11.84 -7.21 4.94
N VAL A 96 -11.00 -6.53 4.18
CA VAL A 96 -10.87 -5.07 4.16
C VAL A 96 -10.75 -4.60 2.70
N SER A 97 -10.65 -3.29 2.50
CA SER A 97 -10.25 -2.72 1.23
C SER A 97 -8.97 -1.94 1.44
N LEU A 98 -7.83 -2.54 1.10
CA LEU A 98 -6.51 -1.99 1.39
C LEU A 98 -6.29 -0.67 0.65
N GLY A 99 -6.83 -0.53 -0.56
CA GLY A 99 -6.82 0.72 -1.30
C GLY A 99 -7.51 1.88 -0.56
N GLN A 100 -8.63 1.62 0.14
CA GLN A 100 -9.29 2.64 0.97
C GLN A 100 -8.44 3.02 2.17
N LEU A 101 -7.82 2.03 2.82
CA LEU A 101 -6.97 2.26 3.99
C LEU A 101 -5.74 3.09 3.62
N LEU A 102 -5.05 2.72 2.54
CA LEU A 102 -3.83 3.40 2.09
C LEU A 102 -4.09 4.80 1.53
N LYS A 103 -5.20 4.99 0.81
CA LYS A 103 -5.53 6.27 0.16
C LYS A 103 -6.48 7.15 0.96
N GLY A 104 -6.99 6.67 2.10
CA GLY A 104 -8.00 7.38 2.89
C GLY A 104 -9.31 7.64 2.16
N THR A 105 -9.64 6.87 1.12
CA THR A 105 -10.86 7.08 0.31
C THR A 105 -12.05 6.36 0.93
N LYS A 106 -13.25 6.96 0.85
CA LYS A 106 -14.49 6.30 1.29
C LYS A 106 -15.00 5.25 0.29
N LYS A 107 -14.63 5.35 -0.99
CA LYS A 107 -15.07 4.42 -2.04
C LYS A 107 -14.12 3.22 -2.14
N PRO A 108 -14.64 1.97 -2.18
CA PRO A 108 -13.80 0.80 -2.40
C PRO A 108 -13.06 0.92 -3.72
N LEU A 109 -11.76 0.67 -3.69
CA LEU A 109 -10.93 0.61 -4.89
C LEU A 109 -10.83 -0.87 -5.28
N GLY A 110 -11.89 -1.38 -5.93
CA GLY A 110 -11.97 -2.76 -6.38
C GLY A 110 -12.12 -2.86 -7.90
N GLY A 111 -11.39 -3.78 -8.51
CA GLY A 111 -11.63 -4.22 -9.89
C GLY A 111 -12.70 -5.31 -9.96
N LYS A 112 -12.99 -5.80 -11.17
CA LYS A 112 -13.84 -6.97 -11.37
C LYS A 112 -13.18 -8.18 -10.70
N LYS A 113 -13.87 -8.81 -9.74
CA LYS A 113 -13.42 -10.05 -9.11
C LYS A 113 -13.52 -11.19 -10.13
N VAL A 114 -12.44 -11.95 -10.27
CA VAL A 114 -12.35 -13.11 -11.16
C VAL A 114 -12.28 -14.39 -10.35
N GLY A 115 -11.47 -14.39 -9.29
CA GLY A 115 -11.31 -15.49 -8.36
C GLY A 115 -12.34 -15.50 -7.22
N PRO A 116 -12.63 -16.68 -6.64
CA PRO A 116 -13.59 -16.83 -5.54
C PRO A 116 -13.18 -16.07 -4.28
N TYR A 117 -11.88 -15.87 -4.06
CA TYR A 117 -11.32 -15.21 -2.88
C TYR A 117 -10.60 -13.90 -3.20
N ASP A 118 -10.85 -13.30 -4.37
CA ASP A 118 -10.25 -12.01 -4.72
C ASP A 118 -10.62 -10.91 -3.69
N GLY A 119 -9.60 -10.28 -3.12
CA GLY A 119 -9.75 -9.23 -2.13
C GLY A 119 -8.54 -9.04 -1.21
N ASP A 120 -8.67 -8.09 -0.29
CA ASP A 120 -7.69 -7.81 0.76
C ASP A 120 -8.18 -8.31 2.11
N TYR A 121 -7.29 -8.92 2.88
CA TYR A 121 -7.60 -9.51 4.19
C TYR A 121 -6.61 -8.98 5.22
N ALA A 122 -7.10 -8.28 6.24
CA ALA A 122 -6.28 -7.90 7.39
C ALA A 122 -6.16 -9.09 8.35
N VAL A 123 -4.94 -9.32 8.82
CA VAL A 123 -4.61 -10.36 9.79
C VAL A 123 -4.05 -9.71 11.04
N SER A 124 -4.68 -9.96 12.19
CA SER A 124 -4.23 -9.44 13.48
C SER A 124 -3.75 -10.56 14.39
N ARG A 125 -2.50 -10.46 14.86
CA ARG A 125 -1.83 -11.41 15.76
C ARG A 125 -0.79 -10.69 16.61
N ASP A 126 -0.72 -11.03 17.89
CA ASP A 126 0.26 -10.49 18.86
C ASP A 126 0.32 -8.95 18.90
N GLY A 127 -0.84 -8.29 18.77
CA GLY A 127 -0.96 -6.83 18.76
C GLY A 127 -0.50 -6.14 17.47
N GLY A 128 0.01 -6.87 16.48
CA GLY A 128 0.31 -6.36 15.14
C GLY A 128 -0.81 -6.63 14.13
N THR A 129 -0.82 -5.88 13.03
CA THR A 129 -1.71 -6.11 11.89
C THR A 129 -0.95 -6.12 10.56
N GLY A 130 -1.03 -7.26 9.88
CA GLY A 130 -0.55 -7.49 8.52
C GLY A 130 -1.71 -7.70 7.55
N PHE A 131 -1.40 -8.00 6.30
CA PHE A 131 -2.38 -8.15 5.24
C PHE A 131 -2.02 -9.28 4.30
N VAL A 132 -3.03 -10.03 3.87
CA VAL A 132 -2.95 -10.97 2.76
C VAL A 132 -3.87 -10.46 1.65
N THR A 133 -3.35 -10.23 0.46
CA THR A 133 -4.13 -9.86 -0.73
C THR A 133 -4.13 -11.03 -1.69
N VAL A 134 -5.31 -11.38 -2.22
CA VAL A 134 -5.48 -12.40 -3.27
C VAL A 134 -6.04 -11.72 -4.51
N TYR A 135 -5.44 -11.99 -5.66
CA TYR A 135 -5.85 -11.45 -6.94
C TYR A 135 -5.72 -12.49 -8.04
N THR A 136 -6.75 -12.60 -8.87
CA THR A 136 -6.80 -13.53 -9.98
C THR A 136 -7.04 -12.78 -11.29
N ALA A 137 -6.35 -13.20 -12.35
CA ALA A 137 -6.58 -12.72 -13.71
C ALA A 137 -6.66 -13.90 -14.69
N LYS A 138 -7.56 -13.81 -15.68
CA LYS A 138 -7.69 -14.77 -16.78
C LYS A 138 -7.07 -14.19 -18.06
N HIS A 139 -6.57 -15.06 -18.93
CA HIS A 139 -6.06 -14.72 -20.27
C HIS A 139 -4.94 -13.67 -20.28
N VAL A 140 -3.98 -13.79 -19.36
CA VAL A 140 -2.79 -12.94 -19.33
C VAL A 140 -1.92 -13.28 -20.55
N LYS A 141 -1.98 -12.43 -21.58
CA LYS A 141 -1.27 -12.64 -22.86
C LYS A 141 0.23 -12.36 -22.76
N ASN A 142 0.60 -11.38 -21.95
CA ASN A 142 1.98 -10.99 -21.66
C ASN A 142 2.16 -11.00 -20.15
N PRO A 143 2.45 -12.16 -19.54
CA PRO A 143 2.77 -12.19 -18.12
C PRO A 143 3.95 -11.24 -17.87
N GLU A 144 3.91 -10.56 -16.73
CA GLU A 144 4.98 -9.66 -16.33
C GLU A 144 6.34 -10.39 -16.39
N PRO A 145 7.44 -9.72 -16.82
CA PRO A 145 8.75 -10.35 -16.89
C PRO A 145 9.08 -11.06 -15.58
N ASP A 146 9.80 -12.18 -15.67
CA ASP A 146 10.16 -12.99 -14.50
C ASP A 146 10.73 -12.09 -13.41
N PRO A 147 10.05 -11.97 -12.25
CA PRO A 147 10.49 -11.07 -11.19
C PRO A 147 11.84 -11.49 -10.61
N CYS A 148 12.28 -12.73 -10.83
CA CYS A 148 13.62 -13.18 -10.45
C CYS A 148 14.70 -12.80 -11.47
N GLY A 149 14.32 -12.52 -12.72
CA GLY A 149 15.23 -12.19 -13.83
C GLY A 149 15.48 -10.70 -14.01
N MET A 150 14.99 -9.83 -13.11
CA MET A 150 15.10 -8.37 -13.20
C MET A 150 16.18 -7.82 -12.26
N PRO A 151 17.47 -7.75 -12.68
CA PRO A 151 18.57 -7.34 -11.80
C PRO A 151 18.58 -5.84 -11.46
N HIS A 152 17.89 -4.99 -12.24
CA HIS A 152 17.94 -3.53 -12.12
C HIS A 152 16.71 -2.91 -11.44
N GLU A 153 15.79 -3.72 -10.91
CA GLU A 153 14.61 -3.21 -10.21
C GLU A 153 15.02 -2.60 -8.86
N THR A 154 14.51 -1.41 -8.54
CA THR A 154 14.78 -0.71 -7.28
C THR A 154 13.47 -0.44 -6.53
N PRO A 155 13.32 -0.91 -5.28
CA PRO A 155 14.26 -1.76 -4.55
C PRO A 155 14.41 -3.16 -5.16
N ARG A 156 15.59 -3.76 -4.99
CA ARG A 156 15.89 -5.08 -5.51
C ARG A 156 14.99 -6.11 -4.84
N LYS A 157 14.34 -6.96 -5.65
CA LYS A 157 13.62 -8.15 -5.16
C LYS A 157 14.62 -9.11 -4.51
N GLU A 158 14.31 -9.53 -3.29
CA GLU A 158 15.15 -10.44 -2.51
C GLU A 158 14.57 -11.85 -2.50
N GLN A 159 15.42 -12.85 -2.23
CA GLN A 159 14.99 -14.23 -1.98
C GLN A 159 13.98 -14.74 -3.03
N CYS A 160 14.28 -14.45 -4.30
CA CYS A 160 13.41 -14.81 -5.41
C CYS A 160 13.65 -16.27 -5.79
N THR A 161 12.59 -17.06 -5.85
CA THR A 161 12.63 -18.45 -6.32
C THR A 161 11.57 -18.64 -7.37
N ARG A 162 11.93 -19.32 -8.45
CA ARG A 162 11.03 -19.72 -9.52
C ARG A 162 11.07 -21.23 -9.66
N GLU A 163 9.92 -21.87 -9.64
CA GLU A 163 9.80 -23.32 -9.79
C GLU A 163 8.66 -23.67 -10.76
N THR A 164 8.81 -24.80 -11.44
CA THR A 164 7.71 -25.39 -12.20
C THR A 164 7.01 -26.40 -11.32
N VAL A 165 5.70 -26.23 -11.14
CA VAL A 165 4.87 -27.12 -10.32
C VAL A 165 4.04 -28.06 -11.20
N SER A 166 3.32 -28.98 -10.58
CA SER A 166 2.46 -29.95 -11.28
C SER A 166 1.52 -29.28 -12.28
N GLY A 167 1.30 -29.92 -13.44
CA GLY A 167 0.54 -29.34 -14.55
C GLY A 167 1.33 -28.34 -15.39
N GLY A 168 2.63 -28.16 -15.10
CA GLY A 168 3.52 -27.26 -15.82
C GLY A 168 3.20 -25.78 -15.61
N ALA A 169 2.52 -25.46 -14.50
CA ALA A 169 2.37 -24.11 -14.02
C ALA A 169 3.70 -23.61 -13.43
N VAL A 170 3.90 -22.29 -13.43
CA VAL A 170 5.12 -21.66 -12.91
C VAL A 170 4.75 -20.90 -11.65
N LEU A 171 5.37 -21.28 -10.54
CA LEU A 171 5.29 -20.57 -9.26
C LEU A 171 6.54 -19.72 -9.08
N THR A 172 6.34 -18.44 -8.80
CA THR A 172 7.43 -17.52 -8.43
C THR A 172 7.13 -16.89 -7.09
N ILE A 173 8.10 -16.93 -6.16
CA ILE A 173 7.98 -16.34 -4.82
C ILE A 173 9.16 -15.41 -4.57
N TRP A 174 8.91 -14.19 -4.14
CA TRP A 174 9.96 -13.20 -3.85
C TRP A 174 9.58 -12.31 -2.69
N ARG A 175 10.59 -11.64 -2.14
CA ARG A 175 10.43 -10.67 -1.06
C ARG A 175 10.65 -9.25 -1.60
N TRP A 176 9.70 -8.38 -1.29
CA TRP A 176 9.89 -6.93 -1.34
C TRP A 176 10.39 -6.44 0.02
N PRO A 177 11.51 -5.70 0.08
CA PRO A 177 12.00 -5.18 1.35
C PRO A 177 11.07 -4.09 1.89
N ALA A 178 11.21 -3.81 3.19
CA ALA A 178 10.52 -2.68 3.80
C ALA A 178 10.97 -1.37 3.13
N GLN A 179 10.04 -0.44 2.96
CA GLN A 179 10.32 0.83 2.29
C GLN A 179 9.68 2.00 3.01
N LYS A 180 10.41 3.12 3.07
CA LYS A 180 9.83 4.42 3.39
C LYS A 180 9.13 4.93 2.14
N ALA A 181 7.90 5.42 2.28
CA ALA A 181 7.14 5.99 1.18
C ALA A 181 6.43 7.26 1.63
N VAL A 182 5.85 8.00 0.67
CA VAL A 182 5.11 9.24 0.98
C VAL A 182 3.76 8.91 1.61
N GLN A 183 3.07 7.89 1.09
CA GLN A 183 1.81 7.36 1.62
C GLN A 183 1.72 5.86 1.28
N PRO A 184 1.75 4.95 2.27
CA PRO A 184 1.94 5.18 3.71
C PRO A 184 3.38 5.65 4.02
N ALA A 185 3.60 6.25 5.19
CA ALA A 185 4.94 6.73 5.59
C ALA A 185 5.98 5.59 5.65
N TYR A 186 5.50 4.38 5.95
CA TYR A 186 6.30 3.17 6.00
C TYR A 186 5.46 1.98 5.53
N SER A 187 6.00 1.21 4.60
CA SER A 187 5.52 -0.13 4.25
C SER A 187 6.49 -1.15 4.83
N GLY A 188 5.98 -2.07 5.63
CA GLY A 188 6.76 -3.24 6.07
C GLY A 188 7.08 -4.17 4.91
N PRO A 189 7.95 -5.17 5.09
CA PRO A 189 8.34 -6.04 4.00
C PRO A 189 7.16 -6.91 3.54
N GLU A 190 7.20 -7.31 2.27
CA GLU A 190 6.15 -8.09 1.60
C GLU A 190 6.74 -9.39 1.04
N LEU A 191 5.99 -10.47 1.13
CA LEU A 191 6.26 -11.72 0.45
C LEU A 191 5.20 -11.91 -0.63
N HIS A 192 5.63 -12.01 -1.87
CA HIS A 192 4.75 -12.17 -3.03
C HIS A 192 4.90 -13.57 -3.59
N ALA A 193 3.79 -14.15 -4.04
CA ALA A 193 3.75 -15.40 -4.75
C ALA A 193 2.81 -15.29 -5.95
N THR A 194 3.30 -15.66 -7.13
CA THR A 194 2.49 -15.74 -8.35
C THR A 194 2.50 -17.13 -8.94
N LEU A 195 1.32 -17.65 -9.27
CA LEU A 195 1.15 -18.91 -9.98
C LEU A 195 0.56 -18.62 -11.36
N LEU A 196 1.38 -18.84 -12.40
CA LEU A 196 0.96 -18.74 -13.79
C LEU A 196 0.64 -20.13 -14.33
N LEU A 197 -0.63 -20.37 -14.60
CA LEU A 197 -1.10 -21.60 -15.24
C LEU A 197 -0.89 -21.56 -16.75
N ARG A 198 -0.77 -22.75 -17.37
CA ARG A 198 -0.62 -22.88 -18.84
C ARG A 198 -1.76 -22.27 -19.64
N ASN A 199 -2.96 -22.22 -19.06
CA ASN A 199 -4.13 -21.60 -19.69
C ASN A 199 -4.11 -20.06 -19.63
N GLY A 200 -3.03 -19.45 -19.13
CA GLY A 200 -2.88 -17.99 -18.99
C GLY A 200 -3.62 -17.41 -17.80
N THR A 201 -4.09 -18.23 -16.85
CA THR A 201 -4.60 -17.76 -15.56
C THR A 201 -3.43 -17.42 -14.65
N LEU A 202 -3.47 -16.23 -14.06
CA LEU A 202 -2.51 -15.76 -13.06
C LEU A 202 -3.22 -15.65 -11.72
N LEU A 203 -2.72 -16.35 -10.72
CA LEU A 203 -3.05 -16.14 -9.32
C LEU A 203 -1.88 -15.40 -8.65
N SER A 204 -2.17 -14.32 -7.95
CA SER A 204 -1.21 -13.55 -7.17
C SER A 204 -1.67 -13.49 -5.72
N VAL A 205 -0.80 -13.89 -4.80
CA VAL A 205 -1.01 -13.75 -3.36
C VAL A 205 0.13 -12.95 -2.78
N ARG A 206 -0.21 -11.84 -2.13
CA ARG A 206 0.74 -10.96 -1.45
C ARG A 206 0.50 -11.03 0.04
N ASP A 207 1.54 -11.37 0.79
CA ASP A 207 1.56 -11.37 2.23
C ASP A 207 2.44 -10.23 2.76
N TRP A 208 1.89 -9.39 3.62
CA TRP A 208 2.49 -8.12 4.01
C TRP A 208 2.44 -7.96 5.52
N THR A 209 3.55 -7.54 6.15
CA THR A 209 3.57 -7.26 7.59
C THR A 209 2.76 -6.02 7.98
N GLY A 210 2.31 -5.21 7.02
CA GLY A 210 1.49 -4.03 7.24
C GLY A 210 2.24 -2.71 7.08
N PHE A 211 1.56 -1.60 7.38
CA PHE A 211 2.09 -0.26 7.21
C PHE A 211 1.86 0.63 8.43
N ALA A 212 2.69 1.66 8.56
CA ALA A 212 2.51 2.71 9.54
C ALA A 212 2.05 4.01 8.85
N GLY A 213 1.09 4.69 9.48
CA GLY A 213 0.53 5.96 9.00
C GLY A 213 -1.00 5.98 9.07
N GLN A 214 -1.57 7.00 8.45
CA GLN A 214 -3.02 7.15 8.36
C GLN A 214 -3.66 5.93 7.69
N GLY A 215 -4.79 5.47 8.25
CA GLY A 215 -5.51 4.29 7.75
C GLY A 215 -4.93 2.96 8.18
N SER A 216 -3.81 2.95 8.93
CA SER A 216 -3.30 1.72 9.53
C SER A 216 -4.28 1.18 10.57
N LEU A 217 -4.37 -0.15 10.63
CA LEU A 217 -5.28 -0.87 11.52
C LEU A 217 -4.61 -1.32 12.82
N GLY A 218 -3.32 -1.02 12.99
CA GLY A 218 -2.52 -1.36 14.17
C GLY A 218 -1.01 -1.28 13.87
N PRO A 219 -0.15 -1.56 14.85
CA PRO A 219 1.28 -1.70 14.62
C PRO A 219 1.61 -2.68 13.49
N VAL A 220 2.67 -2.42 12.73
CA VAL A 220 3.20 -3.36 11.75
C VAL A 220 3.63 -4.64 12.46
N MET A 221 3.28 -5.80 11.91
CA MET A 221 3.70 -7.09 12.48
C MET A 221 5.20 -7.27 12.42
N LYS A 222 5.76 -7.92 13.45
CA LYS A 222 7.18 -8.30 13.48
C LYS A 222 7.51 -9.38 12.43
N ASN A 223 6.59 -10.32 12.26
CA ASN A 223 6.68 -11.43 11.32
C ASN A 223 5.52 -11.37 10.33
N TYR A 224 5.71 -11.94 9.14
CA TYR A 224 4.64 -12.13 8.18
C TYR A 224 3.44 -12.90 8.77
N PRO A 225 2.20 -12.58 8.36
CA PRO A 225 1.04 -13.43 8.61
C PRO A 225 1.29 -14.90 8.26
N LEU A 226 1.88 -15.17 7.09
CA LEU A 226 2.22 -16.50 6.58
C LEU A 226 3.74 -16.67 6.48
N THR A 227 4.21 -17.87 6.78
CA THR A 227 5.59 -18.24 6.42
C THR A 227 5.70 -18.41 4.90
N ARG A 228 6.93 -18.39 4.38
CA ARG A 228 7.17 -18.65 2.95
C ARG A 228 6.62 -20.01 2.50
N ALA A 229 6.77 -21.04 3.32
CA ALA A 229 6.23 -22.36 3.05
C ALA A 229 4.70 -22.36 3.04
N GLN A 230 4.07 -21.68 4.01
CA GLN A 230 2.62 -21.55 4.08
C GLN A 230 2.05 -20.76 2.90
N LEU A 231 2.74 -19.71 2.44
CA LEU A 231 2.33 -18.95 1.25
C LEU A 231 2.40 -19.82 0.00
N ARG A 232 3.47 -20.62 -0.16
CA ARG A 232 3.61 -21.60 -1.24
C ARG A 232 2.45 -22.58 -1.24
N GLU A 233 2.15 -23.20 -0.11
CA GLU A 233 1.04 -24.15 0.03
C GLU A 233 -0.30 -23.52 -0.29
N LEU A 234 -0.55 -22.30 0.21
CA LEU A 234 -1.79 -21.56 -0.03
C LEU A 234 -2.01 -21.31 -1.53
N VAL A 235 -0.99 -20.81 -2.23
CA VAL A 235 -1.07 -20.47 -3.67
C VAL A 235 -1.32 -21.69 -4.55
N LEU A 236 -0.91 -22.88 -4.09
CA LEU A 236 -1.13 -24.14 -4.81
C LEU A 236 -2.52 -24.74 -4.57
N LYS A 237 -3.36 -24.16 -3.71
CA LYS A 237 -4.74 -24.64 -3.50
C LYS A 237 -5.62 -24.33 -4.70
N SER A 238 -6.27 -25.35 -5.23
CA SER A 238 -7.26 -25.23 -6.31
C SER A 238 -8.42 -24.32 -5.96
N ASP A 239 -8.77 -24.22 -4.68
CA ASP A 239 -9.88 -23.39 -4.19
C ASP A 239 -9.70 -21.90 -4.45
N LEU A 240 -8.46 -21.44 -4.70
CA LEU A 240 -8.17 -20.05 -5.07
C LEU A 240 -8.38 -19.76 -6.56
N LEU A 241 -8.56 -20.81 -7.38
CA LEU A 241 -8.65 -20.69 -8.82
C LEU A 241 -10.12 -20.56 -9.29
N PRO A 242 -10.36 -19.87 -10.41
CA PRO A 242 -11.68 -19.55 -10.96
C PRO A 242 -12.18 -20.53 -12.04
#